data_AF-A4RVZ6-F1
#
_entry.id   AF-A4RVZ6-F1
#
_cell.length_a   1.000
_cell.length_b   1.000
_cell.length_c   1.000
_cell.angle_alpha   90.00
_cell.angle_beta   90.00
_cell.angle_gamma   90.00
#
_symmetry.space_group_name_H-M   'P 1'
#
loop_
_entity.id
_entity.type
_entity.pdbx_description
1 polymer ?
#
loop_
_entity_poly.entity_id
_entity_poly.type
_entity_poly.pdbx_seq_one_letter_code
_entity_poly.pdbx_strand_id
1 'polypeptide(L)' 'MTPRGIRATPPRAPPDMTESALETARSYEDDGYDPDELANLLLSWYYAGYYTGSFSRQPPPQPSSYPG' A
#
# COMPACT_ATOMS: atom_id res chain seq x y z
N MET A 1 -9.80 16.48 35.27
CA MET A 1 -9.32 16.62 33.89
C MET A 1 -8.46 15.41 33.56
N THR A 2 -8.98 14.44 32.81
CA THR A 2 -8.23 13.23 32.43
C THR A 2 -7.69 13.46 31.02
N PRO A 3 -6.38 13.40 30.77
CA PRO A 3 -5.86 13.51 29.41
C PRO A 3 -6.38 12.32 28.61
N ARG A 4 -7.15 12.60 27.56
CA ARG A 4 -7.54 11.60 26.56
C ARG A 4 -6.25 11.12 25.89
N GLY A 5 -5.75 9.98 26.33
CA GLY A 5 -4.71 9.26 25.62
C GLY A 5 -5.19 9.02 24.21
N ILE A 6 -4.59 9.70 23.24
CA ILE A 6 -4.66 9.32 21.83
C ILE A 6 -4.05 7.93 21.75
N ARG A 7 -4.92 6.92 21.81
CA ARG A 7 -4.55 5.54 21.61
C ARG A 7 -4.19 5.45 20.13
N ALA A 8 -2.93 5.73 19.82
CA ALA A 8 -2.39 5.59 18.48
C ALA A 8 -2.63 4.13 18.08
N THR A 9 -3.67 3.91 17.29
CA THR A 9 -3.86 2.63 16.63
C THR A 9 -2.57 2.36 15.89
N PRO A 10 -1.94 1.19 16.08
CA PRO A 10 -0.71 0.88 15.37
C PRO A 10 -0.98 1.07 13.87
N PRO A 11 -0.03 1.67 13.13
CA PRO A 11 -0.18 1.78 11.69
C PRO A 11 -0.49 0.38 11.17
N ARG A 12 -1.59 0.27 10.43
CA ARG A 12 -1.98 -1.00 9.81
C ARG A 12 -0.77 -1.48 9.00
N ALA A 13 -0.51 -2.78 9.00
CA ALA A 13 0.53 -3.30 8.13
C ALA A 13 0.15 -2.95 6.67
N PRO A 14 1.10 -2.45 5.87
CA PRO A 14 0.88 -2.30 4.44
C PRO A 14 0.45 -3.66 3.84
N PRO A 15 -0.49 -3.68 2.89
CA PRO A 15 -0.83 -4.90 2.17
C PRO A 15 0.40 -5.40 1.40
N ASP A 16 0.47 -6.72 1.22
CA ASP A 16 1.52 -7.34 0.42
C ASP A 16 1.29 -6.99 -1.05
N MET A 17 2.26 -6.29 -1.65
CA MET A 17 2.25 -5.87 -3.06
C MET A 17 3.28 -6.64 -3.89
N THR A 18 3.90 -7.68 -3.33
CA THR A 18 5.04 -8.36 -3.96
C THR A 18 4.67 -8.96 -5.31
N GLU A 19 3.51 -9.63 -5.38
CA GLU A 19 3.02 -10.24 -6.61
C GLU A 19 2.71 -9.19 -7.69
N SER A 20 2.00 -8.11 -7.34
CA SER A 20 1.68 -7.04 -8.27
C SER A 20 2.92 -6.28 -8.77
N ALA A 21 3.91 -6.06 -7.89
CA ALA A 21 5.17 -5.43 -8.27
C ALA A 21 5.97 -6.32 -9.22
N LEU A 22 6.01 -7.64 -8.98
CA LEU A 22 6.68 -8.59 -9.87
C LEU A 22 5.99 -8.72 -11.22
N GLU A 23 4.65 -8.78 -11.24
CA GLU A 23 3.87 -8.81 -12.49
C GLU A 23 4.11 -7.53 -13.31
N THR A 24 4.11 -6.37 -12.65
CA THR A 24 4.43 -5.09 -13.29
C THR A 24 5.85 -5.10 -13.83
N ALA A 25 6.83 -5.53 -13.04
CA ALA A 25 8.23 -5.56 -13.45
C ALA A 25 8.49 -6.48 -14.64
N ARG A 26 7.83 -7.66 -14.68
CA ARG A 26 7.89 -8.58 -15.82
C ARG A 26 7.37 -7.97 -17.12
N SER A 27 6.44 -7.02 -17.06
CA SER A 27 5.97 -6.32 -18.26
C SER A 27 7.05 -5.46 -18.93
N TYR A 28 8.13 -5.14 -18.20
CA TYR A 28 9.29 -4.37 -18.68
C TYR A 28 10.53 -5.25 -18.93
N GLU A 29 10.42 -6.58 -18.83
CA GLU A 29 11.53 -7.49 -19.10
C GLU A 29 12.03 -7.38 -20.56
N ASP A 30 11.11 -7.13 -21.51
CA ASP A 30 11.42 -6.93 -22.93
C ASP A 30 12.28 -5.68 -23.19
N ASP A 31 12.15 -4.65 -22.34
CA ASP A 31 12.97 -3.44 -22.38
C ASP A 31 14.39 -3.66 -21.78
N GLY A 32 14.71 -4.88 -21.34
CA GLY A 32 16.02 -5.26 -20.82
C GLY A 32 16.22 -4.97 -19.33
N TYR A 33 15.15 -4.68 -18.58
CA TYR A 33 15.21 -4.54 -17.13
C TYR A 33 15.16 -5.91 -16.45
N ASP A 34 15.92 -6.06 -15.36
CA ASP A 34 15.79 -7.22 -14.48
C ASP A 34 14.49 -7.09 -13.65
N PRO A 35 13.55 -8.05 -13.77
CA PRO A 35 12.25 -7.93 -13.13
C PRO A 35 12.33 -7.99 -11.60
N ASP A 36 13.32 -8.68 -11.03
CA ASP A 36 13.47 -8.75 -9.58
C ASP A 36 14.01 -7.41 -9.02
N GLU A 37 14.99 -6.80 -9.68
CA GLU A 37 15.49 -5.47 -9.30
C GLU A 37 14.38 -4.40 -9.40
N LEU A 38 13.64 -4.39 -10.51
CA LEU A 38 12.57 -3.44 -10.73
C LEU A 38 11.39 -3.65 -9.75
N ALA A 39 11.04 -4.90 -9.44
CA ALA A 39 10.03 -5.20 -8.43
C ALA A 39 10.45 -4.70 -7.05
N ASN A 40 11.71 -4.89 -6.65
CA ASN A 40 12.25 -4.38 -5.40
C ASN A 40 12.22 -2.85 -5.32
N LEU A 41 12.50 -2.16 -6.43
CA LEU A 41 12.40 -0.71 -6.52
C LEU A 41 10.94 -0.24 -6.35
N LEU A 42 10.00 -0.87 -7.05
CA LEU A 42 8.56 -0.56 -6.96
C LEU A 42 8.02 -0.76 -5.55
N LEU A 43 8.40 -1.87 -4.90
CA LEU A 43 8.04 -2.15 -3.50
C LEU A 43 8.62 -1.09 -2.55
N SER A 44 9.87 -0.68 -2.75
CA SER A 44 10.51 0.34 -1.92
C SER A 44 9.75 1.67 -1.98
N TRP A 45 9.34 2.10 -3.17
CA TRP A 45 8.52 3.31 -3.35
C TRP A 45 7.14 3.17 -2.72
N TYR A 46 6.51 2.01 -2.88
CA TYR A 46 5.20 1.73 -2.29
C TYR A 46 5.23 1.80 -0.76
N TYR A 47 6.17 1.09 -0.13
CA TYR A 47 6.31 1.08 1.33
C TYR A 47 6.70 2.46 1.87
N ALA A 48 7.61 3.17 1.20
CA ALA A 48 7.95 4.54 1.57
C ALA A 48 6.70 5.44 1.57
N GLY A 49 5.89 5.42 0.49
CA GLY A 49 4.66 6.21 0.42
C GLY A 49 3.56 5.76 1.39
N TYR A 50 3.55 4.49 1.79
CA TYR A 50 2.61 3.98 2.78
C TYR A 50 2.92 4.56 4.17
N TYR A 51 4.19 4.55 4.57
CA TYR A 51 4.62 5.07 5.87
C TYR A 51 4.65 6.61 5.93
N THR A 52 4.76 7.31 4.80
CA THR A 52 4.67 8.77 4.76
C THR A 52 3.23 9.30 4.73
N GLY A 53 2.23 8.44 4.58
CA GLY A 53 0.82 8.83 4.54
C GLY A 53 0.24 9.06 3.14
N SER A 54 1.05 8.94 2.08
CA SER A 54 0.63 9.18 0.70
C SER A 54 -0.37 8.14 0.17
N PHE A 55 -0.28 6.89 0.64
CA PHE A 55 -1.16 5.78 0.23
C PHE A 55 -2.15 5.31 1.31
N SER A 56 -2.16 5.93 2.49
CA SER A 56 -2.92 5.46 3.66
C SER A 56 -4.44 5.70 3.59
N ARG A 57 -4.98 6.17 2.46
CA ARG A 57 -6.43 6.39 2.31
C ARG A 57 -7.11 5.08 1.93
N GLN A 58 -7.71 4.45 2.94
CA GLN A 58 -8.74 3.44 2.76
C GLN A 58 -9.83 4.00 1.81
N PRO A 59 -10.29 3.26 0.79
CA PRO A 59 -11.48 3.65 0.04
C PRO A 59 -12.63 3.85 1.05
N PRO A 60 -13.47 4.89 0.86
CA PRO A 60 -14.58 5.12 1.78
C PRO A 60 -15.40 3.83 1.90
N PRO A 61 -15.87 3.46 3.11
CA PRO A 61 -16.79 2.34 3.23
C PRO A 61 -17.96 2.63 2.29
N GLN A 62 -18.15 1.73 1.33
CA GLN A 62 -19.30 1.76 0.42
C GLN A 62 -20.54 1.96 1.30
N PRO A 63 -21.39 2.98 1.06
CA PRO A 63 -22.60 3.14 1.85
C PRO A 63 -23.44 1.87 1.68
N SER A 64 -23.54 1.09 2.75
CA SER A 64 -24.39 -0.10 2.81
C SER A 64 -25.79 0.30 2.37
N SER A 65 -26.25 -0.26 1.25
CA SER A 65 -27.65 -0.13 0.83
C SER A 65 -28.57 -0.48 2.00
N TYR A 66 -29.37 0.48 2.43
CA TYR A 66 -30.43 0.26 3.41
C TYR A 66 -31.49 -0.69 2.80
N PRO A 67 -31.84 -1.81 3.46
CA PRO A 67 -33.06 -2.52 3.11
C PRO A 67 -34.28 -1.72 3.61
N GLY A 68 -35.24 -1.50 2.71
CA GLY A 68 -36.58 -1.00 3.05
C GLY A 68 -37.50 -2.10 3.55
#